data_AF-A0AAV5M4Y7-F1
#
_entry.id   AF-A0AAV5M4Y7-F1
#
_cell.length_a   1.000
_cell.length_b   1.000
_cell.length_c   1.000
_cell.angle_alpha   90.00
_cell.angle_beta   90.00
_cell.angle_gamma   90.00
#
_symmetry.space_group_name_H-M   'P 1'
#
loop_
_entity.id
_entity.type
_entity.pdbx_description
1 polymer ?
#
loop_
_entity_poly.entity_id
_entity_poly.type
_entity_poly.pdbx_seq_one_letter_code
_entity_poly.pdbx_strand_id
1 'polypeptide(L)'
;MWSTRRRWRGQFLRATQLPTNGEEGRWVWIGLFAAELWFGFYWILTQSLRWNPIYRRTFKDRLSKRHDESNLPRVDIFVCTADPEIEPQIMVINTVLSVMAYDYPPEKLAIYLSDDAGSEITFYALLEASKFAKHWIPFCKKFSVDPRSPAAYFTSSLDTENAACPGESAAIKKMYEEMKNRIVTASEAGRISEELRSKHQGFSQWDSYTSRRDHDTILQILIDAKDPNAMDIEGNVLPTLVYLARFSETTFVISAKVSDQDVSNRYKKEMMEFGDSSPMSTILATIALINLFCLVGAAMKKVGLDEKMFVQSLLCVVLVLINIPLYQGLFFREDKGKIPKNVTIKSVVLSLSVCSCFTFMY
;
A
#
# COMPACT_ATOMS: atom_id res chain seq x y z
N MET A 1 22.14 10.21 46.16
CA MET A 1 23.08 10.73 45.16
C MET A 1 23.98 9.57 44.73
N TRP A 2 24.09 9.25 43.43
CA TRP A 2 24.86 8.15 42.81
C TRP A 2 24.21 6.75 42.66
N SER A 3 23.13 6.62 41.89
CA SER A 3 22.69 5.29 41.37
C SER A 3 22.44 5.23 39.85
N THR A 4 22.90 6.22 39.07
CA THR A 4 22.68 6.29 37.61
C THR A 4 23.94 6.12 36.75
N ARG A 5 25.08 5.72 37.33
CA ARG A 5 26.38 5.63 36.63
C ARG A 5 26.80 4.22 36.13
N ARG A 6 25.96 3.19 36.23
CA ARG A 6 26.36 1.81 35.87
C ARG A 6 25.85 1.28 34.53
N ARG A 7 24.85 1.90 33.89
CA ARG A 7 24.26 1.35 32.66
C ARG A 7 25.01 1.69 31.36
N TRP A 8 25.90 2.68 31.40
CA TRP A 8 26.68 3.14 30.24
C TRP A 8 28.12 2.57 30.18
N ARG A 9 28.51 1.67 31.10
CA ARG A 9 29.88 1.11 31.13
C ARG A 9 30.15 0.00 30.12
N GLY A 10 29.12 -0.62 29.53
CA GLY A 10 29.30 -1.74 28.60
C GLY A 10 30.06 -1.37 27.31
N GLN A 11 29.76 -0.20 26.73
CA GLN A 11 30.44 0.25 25.50
C GLN A 11 31.83 0.86 25.78
N PHE A 12 32.00 1.53 26.93
CA PHE A 12 33.29 2.10 27.34
C PHE A 12 34.33 1.03 27.73
N LEU A 13 33.90 -0.16 28.16
CA LEU A 13 34.81 -1.28 28.50
C LEU A 13 35.43 -1.98 27.27
N ARG A 14 34.83 -1.89 26.08
CA ARG A 14 35.34 -2.58 24.88
C ARG A 14 36.52 -1.90 24.22
N ALA A 15 36.51 -0.57 24.12
CA ALA A 15 37.65 0.19 23.59
C ALA A 15 38.93 -0.04 24.43
N THR A 16 38.77 -0.36 25.72
CA THR A 16 39.87 -0.71 26.63
C THR A 16 40.30 -2.18 26.57
N GLN A 17 39.60 -3.05 25.83
CA GLN A 17 39.91 -4.48 25.64
C GLN A 17 40.36 -4.78 24.21
N LEU A 18 41.11 -3.85 23.60
CA LEU A 18 41.76 -4.07 22.31
C LEU A 18 42.68 -5.30 22.40
N PRO A 19 42.44 -6.35 21.58
CA PRO A 19 43.29 -7.54 21.58
C PRO A 19 44.73 -7.17 21.25
N THR A 20 45.69 -7.80 21.92
CA THR A 20 47.12 -7.49 21.78
C THR A 20 47.63 -7.83 20.37
N ASN A 21 48.71 -7.19 19.90
CA ASN A 21 49.25 -7.49 18.56
C ASN A 21 49.65 -8.97 18.50
N GLY A 22 49.02 -9.76 17.62
CA GLY A 22 49.33 -11.18 17.40
C GLY A 22 48.34 -12.19 18.02
N GLU A 23 47.33 -11.76 18.79
CA GLU A 23 46.31 -12.67 19.33
C GLU A 23 45.36 -13.19 18.25
N GLU A 24 45.10 -14.50 18.21
CA GLU A 24 44.14 -15.09 17.28
C GLU A 24 42.73 -14.48 17.50
N GLY A 25 42.16 -13.87 16.44
CA GLY A 25 40.81 -13.30 16.48
C GLY A 25 40.71 -11.78 16.65
N ARG A 26 41.84 -11.06 16.73
CA ARG A 26 41.85 -9.59 16.85
C ARG A 26 41.06 -8.86 15.74
N TRP A 27 41.29 -9.24 14.49
CA TRP A 27 40.61 -8.59 13.36
C TRP A 27 39.12 -8.94 13.29
N VAL A 28 38.74 -10.14 13.70
CA VAL A 28 37.31 -10.53 13.88
C VAL A 28 36.65 -9.63 14.92
N TRP A 29 37.35 -9.35 16.02
CA TRP A 29 36.90 -8.41 17.03
C TRP A 29 36.76 -6.98 16.49
N ILE A 30 37.71 -6.49 15.69
CA ILE A 30 37.67 -5.16 15.06
C ILE A 30 36.50 -5.06 14.06
N GLY A 31 36.30 -6.06 13.20
CA GLY A 31 35.20 -6.09 12.23
C GLY A 31 33.83 -6.08 12.91
N LEU A 32 33.66 -6.87 13.97
CA LEU A 32 32.44 -6.89 14.79
C LEU A 32 32.23 -5.55 15.51
N PHE A 33 33.29 -4.94 16.05
CA PHE A 33 33.21 -3.61 16.67
C PHE A 33 32.82 -2.51 15.67
N ALA A 34 33.35 -2.55 14.45
CA ALA A 34 32.96 -1.61 13.39
C ALA A 34 31.49 -1.78 12.97
N ALA A 35 31.01 -3.02 12.86
CA ALA A 35 29.61 -3.31 12.56
C ALA A 35 28.66 -2.79 13.65
N GLU A 36 29.04 -2.94 14.93
CA GLU A 36 28.28 -2.40 16.06
C GLU A 36 28.27 -0.86 16.09
N LEU A 37 29.40 -0.22 15.79
CA LEU A 37 29.46 1.25 15.67
C LEU A 37 28.56 1.75 14.55
N TRP A 38 28.57 1.08 13.40
CA TRP A 38 27.71 1.41 12.26
C TRP A 38 26.23 1.24 12.59
N PHE A 39 25.86 0.14 13.24
CA PHE A 39 24.49 -0.10 13.68
C PHE A 39 24.05 0.89 14.76
N GLY A 40 24.93 1.21 15.71
CA GLY A 40 24.70 2.23 16.73
C GLY A 40 24.48 3.61 16.11
N PHE A 41 25.28 3.97 15.11
CA PHE A 41 25.11 5.21 14.35
C PHE A 41 23.79 5.24 13.59
N TYR A 42 23.44 4.17 12.86
CA TYR A 42 22.13 4.03 12.20
C TYR A 42 20.97 4.12 13.19
N TRP A 43 21.08 3.46 14.35
CA TRP A 43 20.08 3.52 15.40
C TRP A 43 19.92 4.94 15.95
N ILE A 44 21.01 5.67 16.19
CA ILE A 44 20.98 7.08 16.64
C ILE A 44 20.30 7.97 15.60
N LEU A 45 20.65 7.83 14.32
CA LEU A 45 20.02 8.59 13.23
C LEU A 45 18.52 8.30 13.15
N THR A 46 18.09 7.05 13.29
CA THR A 46 16.67 6.69 13.30
C THR A 46 15.93 7.12 14.57
N GLN A 47 16.61 7.21 15.72
CA GLN A 47 16.02 7.78 16.94
C GLN A 47 15.71 9.28 16.82
N SER A 48 16.52 10.06 16.09
CA SER A 48 16.23 11.49 15.90
C SER A 48 14.87 11.76 15.25
N LEU A 49 14.38 10.84 14.38
CA LEU A 49 13.06 10.94 13.74
C LEU A 49 11.91 10.62 14.71
N ARG A 50 12.19 9.97 15.86
CA ARG A 50 11.19 9.52 16.83
C ARG A 50 11.16 10.37 18.11
N TRP A 51 12.04 11.36 18.23
CA TRP A 51 12.23 12.12 19.47
C TRP A 51 11.04 13.03 19.82
N ASN A 52 10.31 13.53 18.82
CA ASN A 52 9.17 14.44 19.04
C ASN A 52 7.92 13.98 18.27
N PRO A 53 7.21 12.95 18.75
CA PRO A 53 5.98 12.52 18.13
C PRO A 53 4.91 13.62 18.22
N ILE A 54 4.42 14.08 17.07
CA ILE A 54 3.38 15.10 16.98
C ILE A 54 2.02 14.40 16.86
N TYR A 55 1.19 14.55 17.89
CA TYR A 55 -0.20 14.11 17.87
C TYR A 55 -1.10 15.25 17.37
N ARG A 56 -1.98 14.97 16.40
CA ARG A 56 -2.95 15.93 15.88
C ARG A 56 -4.36 15.46 16.22
N ARG A 57 -5.19 16.37 16.70
CA ARG A 57 -6.63 16.15 16.93
C ARG A 57 -7.42 17.19 16.15
N THR A 58 -8.46 16.75 15.45
CA THR A 58 -9.37 17.62 14.70
C THR A 58 -10.60 17.93 15.56
N PHE A 59 -11.16 19.14 15.39
CA PHE A 59 -12.33 19.61 16.14
C PHE A 59 -13.42 20.04 15.15
N LYS A 60 -14.25 19.10 14.70
CA LYS A 60 -15.30 19.33 13.69
C LYS A 60 -16.32 20.39 14.15
N ASP A 61 -16.70 20.37 15.42
CA ASP A 61 -17.68 21.31 15.99
C ASP A 61 -17.23 22.78 15.94
N ARG A 62 -15.90 23.01 15.98
CA ARG A 62 -15.34 24.36 15.85
C ARG A 62 -15.28 24.81 14.40
N LEU A 63 -15.08 23.85 13.48
CA LEU A 63 -15.08 24.11 12.05
C LEU A 63 -16.48 24.54 11.59
N SER A 64 -17.51 23.77 11.95
CA SER A 64 -18.91 24.08 11.59
C SER A 64 -19.42 25.38 12.22
N LYS A 65 -18.95 25.74 13.42
CA LYS A 65 -19.28 27.03 14.05
C LYS A 65 -18.59 28.24 13.43
N ARG A 66 -17.39 28.05 12.84
CA ARG A 66 -16.60 29.14 12.27
C ARG A 66 -16.90 29.38 10.80
N HIS A 67 -17.20 28.31 10.07
CA HIS A 67 -17.50 28.36 8.65
C HIS A 67 -18.88 27.76 8.43
N ASP A 68 -19.80 28.57 7.92
CA ASP A 68 -21.01 28.06 7.29
C ASP A 68 -20.63 27.12 6.13
N GLU A 69 -21.48 26.16 5.82
CA GLU A 69 -21.26 25.19 4.73
C GLU A 69 -20.97 25.87 3.38
N SER A 70 -21.52 27.08 3.18
CA SER A 70 -21.29 27.95 2.03
C SER A 70 -19.85 28.47 1.91
N ASN A 71 -19.08 28.48 3.00
CA ASN A 71 -17.68 28.93 3.03
C ASN A 71 -16.66 27.79 2.95
N LEU A 72 -17.10 26.53 2.88
CA LEU A 72 -16.23 25.38 2.67
C LEU A 72 -15.61 25.39 1.25
N PRO A 73 -14.35 24.94 1.06
CA PRO A 73 -13.72 24.87 -0.26
C PRO A 73 -14.40 23.83 -1.17
N ARG A 74 -14.10 23.85 -2.47
CA ARG A 74 -14.43 22.73 -3.35
C ARG A 74 -13.40 21.60 -3.14
N VAL A 75 -13.86 20.36 -3.21
CA VAL A 75 -13.04 19.17 -3.01
C VAL A 75 -13.24 18.22 -4.18
N ASP A 76 -12.15 17.93 -4.87
CA ASP A 76 -12.08 16.96 -5.95
C ASP A 76 -11.44 15.67 -5.42
N ILE A 77 -12.11 14.54 -5.61
CA ILE A 77 -11.65 13.23 -5.15
C ILE A 77 -11.41 12.33 -6.35
N PHE A 78 -10.17 11.85 -6.49
CA PHE A 78 -9.76 10.93 -7.54
C PHE A 78 -9.76 9.51 -7.00
N VAL A 79 -10.57 8.64 -7.60
CA VAL A 79 -10.53 7.19 -7.44
C VAL A 79 -9.82 6.64 -8.66
N CYS A 80 -8.69 5.97 -8.49
CA CYS A 80 -7.94 5.37 -9.60
C CYS A 80 -8.14 3.86 -9.58
N THR A 81 -8.42 3.27 -10.74
CA THR A 81 -8.45 1.82 -10.93
C THR A 81 -7.54 1.43 -12.09
N ALA A 82 -6.85 0.30 -11.97
CA ALA A 82 -5.94 -0.13 -13.03
C ALA A 82 -6.64 -0.98 -14.09
N ASP A 83 -7.15 -2.15 -13.71
CA ASP A 83 -7.73 -3.11 -14.63
C ASP A 83 -8.86 -3.88 -13.93
N PRO A 84 -10.04 -4.03 -14.55
CA PRO A 84 -11.13 -4.84 -14.02
C PRO A 84 -10.76 -6.31 -13.71
N GLU A 85 -9.73 -6.88 -14.36
CA GLU A 85 -9.28 -8.24 -14.09
C GLU A 85 -8.53 -8.36 -12.76
N ILE A 86 -7.81 -7.31 -12.36
CA ILE A 86 -7.03 -7.26 -11.10
C ILE A 86 -7.91 -6.72 -9.97
N GLU A 87 -8.70 -5.68 -10.26
CA GLU A 87 -9.55 -4.98 -9.31
C GLU A 87 -11.03 -5.14 -9.69
N PRO A 88 -11.81 -5.96 -8.95
CA PRO A 88 -13.22 -6.14 -9.25
C PRO A 88 -13.98 -4.81 -9.26
N GLN A 89 -14.75 -4.54 -10.30
CA GLN A 89 -15.43 -3.24 -10.50
C GLN A 89 -16.40 -2.95 -9.35
N ILE A 90 -17.04 -3.97 -8.77
CA ILE A 90 -17.93 -3.80 -7.61
C ILE A 90 -17.19 -3.22 -6.40
N MET A 91 -15.91 -3.54 -6.20
CA MET A 91 -15.09 -2.96 -5.13
C MET A 91 -14.85 -1.47 -5.37
N VAL A 92 -14.52 -1.11 -6.60
CA VAL A 92 -14.32 0.27 -7.05
C VAL A 92 -15.62 1.07 -6.88
N ILE A 93 -16.75 0.52 -7.33
CA ILE A 93 -18.07 1.16 -7.22
C ILE A 93 -18.49 1.38 -5.76
N ASN A 94 -18.24 0.42 -4.87
CA ASN A 94 -18.50 0.63 -3.44
C ASN A 94 -17.66 1.79 -2.86
N THR A 95 -16.43 1.95 -3.34
CA THR A 95 -15.56 3.08 -2.96
C THR A 95 -16.12 4.41 -3.48
N VAL A 96 -16.52 4.45 -4.75
CA VAL A 96 -17.15 5.63 -5.37
C VAL A 96 -18.43 6.03 -4.62
N LEU A 97 -19.34 5.09 -4.37
CA LEU A 97 -20.60 5.35 -3.65
C LEU A 97 -20.37 5.83 -2.21
N SER A 98 -19.36 5.27 -1.54
CA SER A 98 -18.96 5.71 -0.20
C SER A 98 -18.48 7.16 -0.19
N VAL A 99 -17.64 7.53 -1.17
CA VAL A 99 -17.10 8.89 -1.32
C VAL A 99 -18.19 9.88 -1.71
N MET A 100 -19.09 9.52 -2.62
CA MET A 100 -20.22 10.38 -3.01
C MET A 100 -21.18 10.64 -1.83
N ALA A 101 -21.26 9.71 -0.88
CA ALA A 101 -22.06 9.84 0.32
C ALA A 101 -21.31 10.52 1.49
N TYR A 102 -20.20 11.21 1.25
CA TYR A 102 -19.53 12.00 2.30
C TYR A 102 -20.43 13.10 2.86
N ASP A 103 -20.20 13.43 4.13
CA ASP A 103 -20.87 14.53 4.82
C ASP A 103 -20.25 15.87 4.39
N TYR A 104 -20.58 16.28 3.17
CA TYR A 104 -20.10 17.50 2.52
C TYR A 104 -21.18 18.08 1.58
N PRO A 105 -21.19 19.40 1.33
CA PRO A 105 -22.10 19.98 0.35
C PRO A 105 -21.91 19.36 -1.04
N PRO A 106 -22.95 18.73 -1.64
CA PRO A 106 -22.83 18.04 -2.92
C PRO A 106 -22.33 18.92 -4.06
N GLU A 107 -22.74 20.19 -4.09
CA GLU A 107 -22.34 21.18 -5.10
C GLU A 107 -20.83 21.50 -5.10
N LYS A 108 -20.14 21.13 -4.02
CA LYS A 108 -18.70 21.37 -3.80
C LYS A 108 -17.87 20.10 -3.85
N LEU A 109 -18.50 18.95 -4.02
CA LEU A 109 -17.84 17.65 -4.07
C LEU A 109 -17.89 17.13 -5.51
N ALA A 110 -16.73 16.83 -6.07
CA ALA A 110 -16.62 16.19 -7.38
C ALA A 110 -15.77 14.91 -7.27
N ILE A 111 -16.26 13.84 -7.87
CA ILE A 111 -15.66 12.52 -7.84
C ILE A 111 -15.25 12.15 -9.26
N TYR A 112 -13.98 11.79 -9.42
CA TYR A 112 -13.39 11.39 -10.69
C TYR A 112 -12.94 9.94 -10.58
N LEU A 113 -13.53 9.05 -11.37
CA LEU A 113 -13.03 7.69 -11.56
C LEU A 113 -12.05 7.70 -12.74
N SER A 114 -10.75 7.60 -12.42
CA SER A 114 -9.67 7.45 -13.39
C SER A 114 -9.43 5.95 -13.64
N ASP A 115 -9.71 5.49 -14.85
CA ASP A 115 -9.53 4.11 -15.30
C ASP A 115 -8.32 4.02 -16.23
N ASP A 116 -7.28 3.30 -15.80
CA ASP A 116 -6.06 3.14 -16.59
C ASP A 116 -6.19 2.08 -17.69
N ALA A 117 -7.16 1.17 -17.60
CA ALA A 117 -7.43 0.16 -18.62
C ALA A 117 -8.44 0.62 -19.68
N GLY A 118 -9.10 1.77 -19.48
CA GLY A 118 -10.13 2.27 -20.38
C GLY A 118 -11.23 1.24 -20.63
N SER A 119 -11.66 0.52 -19.59
CA SER A 119 -12.59 -0.60 -19.73
C SER A 119 -14.03 -0.11 -19.82
N GLU A 120 -14.70 -0.52 -20.90
CA GLU A 120 -16.13 -0.30 -21.09
C GLU A 120 -16.97 -0.84 -19.91
N ILE A 121 -16.54 -1.96 -19.30
CA ILE A 121 -17.23 -2.57 -18.16
C ILE A 121 -17.11 -1.69 -16.91
N THR A 122 -15.96 -1.05 -16.70
CA THR A 122 -15.75 -0.10 -15.59
C THR A 122 -16.66 1.12 -15.76
N PHE A 123 -16.77 1.65 -16.99
CA PHE A 123 -17.70 2.73 -17.29
C PHE A 123 -19.16 2.32 -17.06
N TYR A 124 -19.57 1.13 -17.50
CA TYR A 124 -20.90 0.59 -17.22
C TYR A 124 -21.17 0.41 -15.73
N ALA A 125 -20.20 -0.09 -14.97
CA ALA A 125 -20.32 -0.21 -13.52
C ALA A 125 -20.56 1.16 -12.87
N LEU A 126 -19.88 2.20 -13.35
CA LEU A 126 -20.08 3.58 -12.86
C LEU A 126 -21.45 4.13 -13.25
N LEU A 127 -21.95 3.80 -14.44
CA LEU A 127 -23.30 4.16 -14.90
C LEU A 127 -24.39 3.49 -14.06
N GLU A 128 -24.21 2.23 -13.68
CA GLU A 128 -25.12 1.55 -12.77
C GLU A 128 -25.04 2.15 -11.35
N ALA A 129 -23.83 2.51 -10.90
CA ALA A 129 -23.62 3.20 -9.64
C ALA A 129 -24.32 4.57 -9.59
N SER A 130 -24.27 5.36 -10.67
CA SER A 130 -24.88 6.69 -10.71
C SER A 130 -26.41 6.63 -10.55
N LYS A 131 -27.05 5.58 -11.08
CA LYS A 131 -28.49 5.31 -10.88
C LYS A 131 -28.78 4.94 -9.42
N PHE A 132 -28.00 4.04 -8.84
CA PHE A 132 -28.19 3.63 -7.45
C PHE A 132 -27.88 4.75 -6.45
N ALA A 133 -26.91 5.62 -6.76
CA ALA A 133 -26.51 6.77 -5.95
C ALA A 133 -27.69 7.69 -5.61
N LYS A 134 -28.65 7.85 -6.54
CA LYS A 134 -29.88 8.65 -6.34
C LYS A 134 -30.73 8.17 -5.16
N HIS A 135 -30.60 6.90 -4.77
CA HIS A 135 -31.30 6.30 -3.64
C HIS A 135 -30.39 6.12 -2.43
N TRP A 136 -29.13 5.75 -2.65
CA TRP A 136 -28.15 5.46 -1.59
C TRP A 136 -27.73 6.71 -0.81
N ILE A 137 -27.47 7.82 -1.49
CA ILE A 137 -26.97 9.05 -0.86
C ILE A 137 -28.00 9.67 0.10
N PRO A 138 -29.28 9.89 -0.29
CA PRO A 138 -30.28 10.39 0.66
C PRO A 138 -30.50 9.42 1.82
N PHE A 139 -30.52 8.11 1.57
CA PHE A 139 -30.58 7.09 2.64
C PHE A 139 -29.42 7.23 3.64
N CYS A 140 -28.19 7.40 3.15
CA CYS A 140 -27.01 7.61 4.00
C CYS A 140 -27.11 8.86 4.87
N LYS A 141 -27.62 9.97 4.31
CA LYS A 141 -27.78 11.23 5.02
C LYS A 141 -28.89 11.13 6.07
N LYS A 142 -30.07 10.66 5.67
CA LYS A 142 -31.27 10.53 6.52
C LYS A 142 -31.01 9.67 7.74
N PHE A 143 -30.29 8.56 7.58
CA PHE A 143 -30.05 7.59 8.66
C PHE A 143 -28.65 7.64 9.25
N SER A 144 -27.82 8.62 8.85
CA SER A 144 -26.43 8.74 9.33
C SER A 144 -25.65 7.43 9.24
N VAL A 145 -25.79 6.73 8.11
CA VAL A 145 -25.21 5.39 7.87
C VAL A 145 -23.70 5.42 8.08
N ASP A 146 -23.16 4.45 8.81
CA ASP A 146 -21.70 4.26 8.95
C ASP A 146 -21.42 2.75 9.05
N PRO A 147 -20.56 2.17 8.20
CA PRO A 147 -19.79 2.78 7.11
C PRO A 147 -20.64 3.17 5.87
N ARG A 148 -20.23 4.21 5.12
CA ARG A 148 -20.93 4.70 3.91
C ARG A 148 -20.80 3.79 2.67
N SER A 149 -19.94 2.77 2.71
CA SER A 149 -19.82 1.78 1.64
C SER A 149 -20.98 0.78 1.75
N PRO A 150 -21.82 0.61 0.70
CA PRO A 150 -22.97 -0.30 0.75
C PRO A 150 -22.58 -1.74 1.10
N ALA A 151 -21.54 -2.28 0.48
CA ALA A 151 -21.04 -3.63 0.79
C ALA A 151 -20.68 -3.79 2.26
N ALA A 152 -19.96 -2.81 2.82
CA ALA A 152 -19.52 -2.85 4.21
C ALA A 152 -20.72 -2.71 5.17
N TYR A 153 -21.62 -1.77 4.89
CA TYR A 153 -22.83 -1.54 5.67
C TYR A 153 -23.70 -2.80 5.74
N PHE A 154 -24.07 -3.38 4.59
CA PHE A 154 -24.94 -4.55 4.55
C PHE A 154 -24.30 -5.84 5.07
N THR A 155 -22.96 -5.89 5.15
CA THR A 155 -22.25 -6.97 5.84
C THR A 155 -22.31 -6.79 7.35
N SER A 156 -22.04 -5.58 7.85
CA SER A 156 -22.08 -5.25 9.29
C SER A 156 -23.49 -5.24 9.89
N SER A 157 -24.52 -4.89 9.10
CA SER A 157 -25.91 -4.82 9.56
C SER A 157 -26.55 -6.19 9.79
N LEU A 158 -25.89 -7.29 9.40
CA LEU A 158 -26.32 -8.65 9.75
C LEU A 158 -26.06 -8.96 11.24
N ASP A 159 -25.10 -8.27 11.86
CA ASP A 159 -24.70 -8.50 13.25
C ASP A 159 -25.42 -7.58 14.26
N THR A 160 -26.12 -6.55 13.77
CA THR A 160 -26.77 -5.54 14.63
C THR A 160 -28.21 -5.30 14.17
N GLU A 161 -29.20 -5.61 15.00
CA GLU A 161 -30.64 -5.35 14.80
C GLU A 161 -31.02 -3.85 14.74
N ASN A 162 -30.06 -2.94 14.49
CA ASN A 162 -30.26 -1.50 14.40
C ASN A 162 -30.42 -1.05 12.94
N ALA A 163 -31.23 -1.78 12.16
CA ALA A 163 -31.58 -1.32 10.82
C ALA A 163 -32.46 -0.07 10.93
N ALA A 164 -31.89 1.07 10.53
CA ALA A 164 -32.65 2.30 10.36
C ALA A 164 -33.82 2.05 9.39
N CYS A 165 -35.06 2.14 9.89
CA CYS A 165 -36.30 1.77 9.22
C CYS A 165 -36.22 0.45 8.39
N PRO A 166 -36.61 -0.71 8.96
CA PRO A 166 -36.42 -2.02 8.32
C PRO A 166 -36.93 -2.13 6.87
N GLY A 167 -38.05 -1.46 6.56
CA GLY A 167 -38.65 -1.46 5.22
C GLY A 167 -37.81 -0.71 4.17
N GLU A 168 -37.37 0.51 4.48
CA GLU A 168 -36.53 1.31 3.57
C GLU A 168 -35.16 0.64 3.38
N SER A 169 -34.53 0.17 4.46
CA SER A 169 -33.24 -0.52 4.38
C SER A 169 -33.31 -1.81 3.53
N ALA A 170 -34.40 -2.57 3.60
CA ALA A 170 -34.58 -3.78 2.79
C ALA A 170 -34.74 -3.47 1.31
N ALA A 171 -35.49 -2.41 0.97
CA ALA A 171 -35.65 -1.96 -0.42
C ALA A 171 -34.31 -1.50 -1.01
N ILE A 172 -33.53 -0.70 -0.27
CA ILE A 172 -32.20 -0.25 -0.71
C ILE A 172 -31.24 -1.43 -0.85
N LYS A 173 -31.26 -2.39 0.08
CA LYS A 173 -30.44 -3.62 -0.02
C LYS A 173 -30.78 -4.42 -1.28
N LYS A 174 -32.07 -4.55 -1.62
CA LYS A 174 -32.51 -5.21 -2.85
C LYS A 174 -31.95 -4.49 -4.09
N MET A 175 -32.05 -3.17 -4.16
CA MET A 175 -31.53 -2.38 -5.28
C MET A 175 -30.01 -2.50 -5.40
N TYR A 176 -29.28 -2.55 -4.28
CA TYR A 176 -27.84 -2.77 -4.26
C TYR A 176 -27.47 -4.14 -4.82
N GLU A 177 -28.13 -5.22 -4.38
CA GLU A 177 -27.85 -6.57 -4.89
C GLU A 177 -28.23 -6.72 -6.36
N GLU A 178 -29.32 -6.09 -6.82
CA GLU A 178 -29.67 -6.04 -8.24
C GLU A 178 -28.60 -5.32 -9.07
N MET A 179 -28.11 -4.17 -8.61
CA MET A 179 -27.01 -3.44 -9.26
C MET A 179 -25.74 -4.29 -9.31
N LYS A 180 -25.35 -4.89 -8.19
CA LYS A 180 -24.19 -5.76 -8.06
C LYS A 180 -24.27 -6.95 -9.02
N ASN A 181 -25.41 -7.62 -9.08
CA ASN A 181 -25.61 -8.73 -10.00
C ASN A 181 -25.46 -8.30 -11.46
N ARG A 182 -26.05 -7.15 -11.86
CA ARG A 182 -25.88 -6.62 -13.22
C ARG A 182 -24.43 -6.36 -13.58
N ILE A 183 -23.65 -5.80 -12.65
CA ILE A 183 -22.23 -5.50 -12.85
C ILE A 183 -21.42 -6.81 -12.95
N VAL A 184 -21.63 -7.75 -12.02
CA VAL A 184 -20.93 -9.04 -12.00
C VAL A 184 -21.22 -9.84 -13.27
N THR A 185 -22.48 -9.94 -13.68
CA THR A 185 -22.85 -10.64 -14.92
C THR A 185 -22.21 -10.00 -16.15
N ALA A 186 -22.15 -8.67 -16.24
CA ALA A 186 -21.47 -7.99 -17.34
C ALA A 186 -19.95 -8.23 -17.33
N SER A 187 -19.35 -8.27 -16.14
CA SER A 187 -17.92 -8.58 -15.97
C SER A 187 -17.60 -10.01 -16.36
N GLU A 188 -18.40 -10.98 -15.94
CA GLU A 188 -18.23 -12.41 -16.28
C GLU A 188 -18.45 -12.67 -17.76
N ALA A 189 -19.39 -11.96 -18.39
CA ALA A 189 -19.62 -12.04 -19.83
C ALA A 189 -18.52 -11.35 -20.66
N GLY A 190 -17.71 -10.47 -20.04
CA GLY A 190 -16.65 -9.69 -20.70
C GLY A 190 -17.15 -8.66 -21.72
N ARG A 191 -18.48 -8.46 -21.82
CA ARG A 191 -19.14 -7.56 -22.78
C ARG A 191 -20.47 -7.07 -22.23
N ILE A 192 -20.89 -5.90 -22.69
CA ILE A 192 -22.21 -5.32 -22.39
C ILE A 192 -23.17 -5.65 -23.54
N SER A 193 -24.46 -5.86 -23.24
CA SER A 193 -25.45 -6.11 -24.29
C SER A 193 -25.70 -4.85 -25.14
N GLU A 194 -25.98 -5.03 -26.44
CA GLU A 194 -26.23 -3.91 -27.36
C GLU A 194 -27.45 -3.06 -26.96
N GLU A 195 -28.45 -3.69 -26.32
CA GLU A 195 -29.59 -2.99 -25.74
C GLU A 195 -29.21 -2.03 -24.61
N LEU A 196 -28.16 -2.34 -23.84
CA LEU A 196 -27.68 -1.45 -22.78
C LEU A 196 -26.75 -0.37 -23.35
N ARG A 197 -25.94 -0.72 -24.36
CA ARG A 197 -25.07 0.23 -25.08
C ARG A 197 -25.88 1.32 -25.77
N SER A 198 -26.96 0.96 -26.47
CA SER A 198 -27.84 1.92 -27.15
C SER A 198 -28.58 2.88 -26.21
N LYS A 199 -28.69 2.58 -24.90
CA LYS A 199 -29.33 3.46 -23.92
C LYS A 199 -28.48 4.67 -23.52
N HIS A 200 -27.16 4.66 -23.78
CA HIS A 200 -26.29 5.74 -23.38
C HIS A 200 -25.27 6.07 -24.47
N GLN A 201 -25.33 7.30 -25.00
CA GLN A 201 -24.49 7.74 -26.12
C GLN A 201 -22.98 7.64 -25.83
N GLY A 202 -22.58 7.76 -24.56
CA GLY A 202 -21.18 7.66 -24.13
C GLY A 202 -20.46 6.36 -24.52
N PHE A 203 -21.17 5.25 -24.73
CA PHE A 203 -20.54 3.98 -25.15
C PHE A 203 -19.95 4.03 -26.55
N SER A 204 -20.42 4.94 -27.42
CA SER A 204 -19.90 5.09 -28.79
C SER A 204 -18.41 5.46 -28.84
N GLN A 205 -17.84 6.00 -27.77
CA GLN A 205 -16.41 6.28 -27.69
C GLN A 205 -15.57 5.01 -27.76
N TRP A 206 -16.07 3.87 -27.29
CA TRP A 206 -15.32 2.60 -27.38
C TRP A 206 -15.33 1.99 -28.77
N ASP A 207 -16.26 2.42 -29.65
CA ASP A 207 -16.39 1.88 -31.01
C ASP A 207 -15.31 2.40 -31.97
N SER A 208 -14.69 3.54 -31.64
CA SER A 208 -13.60 4.10 -32.44
C SER A 208 -12.25 3.41 -32.24
N TYR A 209 -12.13 2.52 -31.24
CA TYR A 209 -10.84 1.96 -30.83
C TYR A 209 -10.75 0.47 -31.11
N THR A 210 -9.58 0.03 -31.59
CA THR A 210 -9.33 -1.38 -31.90
C THR A 210 -8.87 -2.17 -30.66
N SER A 211 -8.33 -1.49 -29.64
CA SER A 211 -7.74 -2.11 -28.45
C SER A 211 -7.94 -1.24 -27.20
N ARG A 212 -8.09 -1.89 -26.03
CA ARG A 212 -8.12 -1.23 -24.71
C ARG A 212 -6.82 -0.48 -24.35
N ARG A 213 -5.74 -0.71 -25.11
CA ARG A 213 -4.42 -0.06 -24.89
C ARG A 213 -4.07 0.96 -25.96
N ASP A 214 -5.02 1.25 -26.84
CA ASP A 214 -4.86 2.18 -27.95
C ASP A 214 -6.14 2.99 -28.11
N HIS A 215 -6.28 3.98 -27.24
CA HIS A 215 -7.44 4.86 -27.20
C HIS A 215 -7.04 6.28 -26.81
N ASP A 216 -7.79 7.24 -27.35
CA ASP A 216 -7.69 8.63 -26.91
C ASP A 216 -8.23 8.81 -25.49
N THR A 217 -8.09 10.01 -24.93
CA THR A 217 -8.70 10.31 -23.63
C THR A 217 -10.23 10.21 -23.72
N ILE A 218 -10.82 9.33 -22.92
CA ILE A 218 -12.27 9.15 -22.81
C ILE A 218 -12.73 9.92 -21.57
N LEU A 219 -13.60 10.92 -21.76
CA LEU A 219 -14.16 11.73 -20.67
C LEU A 219 -15.68 11.66 -20.74
N GLN A 220 -16.32 11.19 -19.67
CA GLN A 220 -17.78 11.12 -19.56
C GLN A 220 -18.23 11.72 -18.23
N ILE A 221 -19.14 12.70 -18.28
CA ILE A 221 -19.76 13.27 -17.09
C ILE A 221 -21.11 12.57 -16.89
N LEU A 222 -21.22 11.75 -15.84
CA LEU A 222 -22.46 10.98 -15.57
C LEU A 222 -23.44 11.77 -14.72
N ILE A 223 -22.93 12.61 -13.81
CA ILE A 223 -23.70 13.51 -12.97
C ILE A 223 -22.97 14.84 -12.98
N ASP A 224 -23.61 15.91 -13.41
CA ASP A 224 -23.10 17.26 -13.27
C ASP A 224 -23.90 17.97 -12.18
N ALA A 225 -23.25 18.37 -11.08
CA ALA A 225 -23.94 19.08 -9.99
C ALA A 225 -24.52 20.44 -10.42
N LYS A 226 -24.14 20.95 -11.61
CA LYS A 226 -24.71 22.17 -12.19
C LYS A 226 -25.97 21.91 -13.02
N ASP A 227 -26.23 20.66 -13.44
CA ASP A 227 -27.43 20.31 -14.20
C ASP A 227 -28.63 20.25 -13.25
N PRO A 228 -29.72 21.03 -13.51
CA PRO A 228 -30.93 20.96 -12.71
C PRO A 228 -31.57 19.56 -12.68
N ASN A 229 -31.26 18.66 -13.61
CA ASN A 229 -31.79 17.29 -13.61
C ASN A 229 -30.96 16.31 -12.76
N ALA A 230 -29.80 16.73 -12.25
CA ALA A 230 -28.89 15.92 -11.44
C ALA A 230 -29.31 15.86 -9.97
N MET A 231 -30.57 15.54 -9.73
CA MET A 231 -31.17 15.44 -8.40
C MET A 231 -31.34 13.98 -7.95
N ASP A 232 -31.31 13.78 -6.64
CA ASP A 232 -31.71 12.54 -5.98
C ASP A 232 -33.25 12.40 -5.91
N ILE A 233 -33.73 11.29 -5.33
CA ILE A 233 -35.18 11.04 -5.20
C ILE A 233 -35.92 12.00 -4.26
N GLU A 234 -35.18 12.74 -3.42
CA GLU A 234 -35.72 13.73 -2.48
C GLU A 234 -35.65 15.16 -3.04
N GLY A 235 -35.09 15.33 -4.25
CA GLY A 235 -34.92 16.63 -4.91
C GLY A 235 -33.66 17.38 -4.50
N ASN A 236 -32.69 16.74 -3.84
CA ASN A 236 -31.41 17.36 -3.50
C ASN A 236 -30.38 17.13 -4.61
N VAL A 237 -29.45 18.07 -4.76
CA VAL A 237 -28.35 17.99 -5.73
C VAL A 237 -27.41 16.83 -5.41
N LEU A 238 -27.02 16.05 -6.42
CA LEU A 238 -26.00 15.02 -6.32
C LEU A 238 -24.60 15.57 -6.64
N PRO A 239 -23.53 15.03 -6.02
CA PRO A 239 -22.17 15.46 -6.32
C PRO A 239 -21.78 15.08 -7.75
N THR A 240 -20.88 15.87 -8.33
CA THR A 240 -20.43 15.65 -9.71
C THR A 240 -19.70 14.31 -9.82
N LEU A 241 -20.03 13.51 -10.83
CA LEU A 241 -19.44 12.20 -11.07
C LEU A 241 -18.91 12.12 -12.50
N VAL A 242 -17.60 11.93 -12.63
CA VAL A 242 -16.89 11.93 -13.89
C VAL A 242 -16.11 10.62 -14.06
N TYR A 243 -16.24 10.00 -15.23
CA TYR A 243 -15.36 8.94 -15.70
C TYR A 243 -14.27 9.53 -16.59
N LEU A 244 -13.04 9.09 -16.36
CA LEU A 244 -11.87 9.47 -17.14
C LEU A 244 -11.05 8.22 -17.46
N ALA A 245 -10.82 7.93 -18.73
CA ALA A 245 -9.72 7.06 -19.17
C ALA A 245 -8.66 7.91 -19.85
N ARG A 246 -7.41 7.79 -19.40
CA ARG A 246 -6.29 8.60 -19.91
C ARG A 246 -5.83 8.08 -21.26
N PHE A 247 -5.30 8.97 -22.10
CA PHE A 247 -4.66 8.60 -23.37
C PHE A 247 -3.66 7.45 -23.20
N SER A 248 -3.78 6.43 -24.04
CA SER A 248 -2.95 5.23 -24.02
C SER A 248 -2.45 4.98 -25.45
N GLU A 249 -1.16 5.20 -25.69
CA GLU A 249 -0.49 4.86 -26.95
C GLU A 249 0.70 3.96 -26.64
N THR A 250 0.78 2.83 -27.35
CA THR A 250 1.72 1.73 -27.06
C THR A 250 3.21 2.05 -27.28
N THR A 251 3.55 3.28 -27.69
CA THR A 251 4.93 3.75 -27.88
C THR A 251 5.64 4.17 -26.59
N PHE A 252 4.93 4.39 -25.48
CA PHE A 252 5.53 4.70 -24.18
C PHE A 252 5.02 3.79 -23.05
N VAL A 253 5.91 3.49 -22.09
CA VAL A 253 5.56 2.64 -20.94
C VAL A 253 4.73 3.46 -19.94
N ILE A 254 3.47 3.09 -19.74
CA ILE A 254 2.63 3.65 -18.68
C ILE A 254 3.14 3.15 -17.33
N SER A 255 3.40 4.07 -16.40
CA SER A 255 3.70 3.70 -15.01
C SER A 255 2.43 3.21 -14.33
N ALA A 256 2.26 1.89 -14.24
CA ALA A 256 1.13 1.28 -13.55
C ALA A 256 1.18 1.60 -12.04
N LYS A 257 0.06 2.05 -11.49
CA LYS A 257 -0.09 2.28 -10.03
C LYS A 257 -0.46 1.00 -9.27
N VAL A 258 -0.91 -0.03 -9.99
CA VAL A 258 -1.34 -1.31 -9.42
C VAL A 258 -0.24 -2.34 -9.52
N SER A 259 -0.09 -3.08 -8.43
CA SER A 259 0.88 -4.15 -8.28
C SER A 259 0.29 -5.47 -8.77
N ASP A 260 1.05 -6.26 -9.55
CA ASP A 260 0.67 -7.59 -10.06
C ASP A 260 -0.01 -8.47 -8.98
N GLN A 261 -0.91 -9.39 -9.36
CA GLN A 261 -1.55 -10.33 -8.41
C GLN A 261 -0.54 -11.11 -7.55
N ASP A 262 0.63 -11.41 -8.12
CA ASP A 262 1.75 -12.02 -7.40
C ASP A 262 2.30 -11.12 -6.29
N VAL A 263 2.30 -9.79 -6.48
CA VAL A 263 2.69 -8.79 -5.46
C VAL A 263 1.67 -8.75 -4.33
N SER A 264 0.37 -8.73 -4.65
CA SER A 264 -0.72 -8.74 -3.65
C SER A 264 -0.68 -10.01 -2.78
N ASN A 265 -0.44 -11.17 -3.39
CA ASN A 265 -0.30 -12.44 -2.69
C ASN A 265 0.94 -12.48 -1.76
N ARG A 266 2.05 -11.84 -2.15
CA ARG A 266 3.24 -11.69 -1.29
C ARG A 266 2.98 -10.72 -0.14
N TYR A 267 2.31 -9.61 -0.40
CA TYR A 267 1.91 -8.65 0.63
C TYR A 267 1.05 -9.30 1.72
N LYS A 268 0.04 -10.10 1.34
CA LYS A 268 -0.80 -10.87 2.28
C LYS A 268 -0.02 -11.89 3.11
N LYS A 269 1.10 -12.40 2.61
CA LYS A 269 1.99 -13.33 3.31
C LYS A 269 3.09 -12.62 4.12
N GLU A 270 2.99 -11.29 4.26
CA GLU A 270 3.99 -10.43 4.91
C GLU A 270 5.41 -10.61 4.34
N MET A 271 5.52 -11.02 3.08
CA MET A 271 6.79 -11.26 2.43
C MET A 271 7.39 -9.93 1.94
N MET A 272 8.63 -9.63 2.35
CA MET A 272 9.33 -8.46 1.85
C MET A 272 9.58 -8.57 0.34
N GLU A 273 9.33 -7.48 -0.38
CA GLU A 273 9.67 -7.37 -1.79
C GLU A 273 10.99 -6.64 -1.95
N PHE A 274 11.92 -7.29 -2.64
CA PHE A 274 13.17 -6.68 -3.01
C PHE A 274 13.01 -6.19 -4.45
N GLY A 275 12.87 -4.87 -4.61
CA GLY A 275 12.72 -4.23 -5.91
C GLY A 275 13.98 -4.30 -6.76
N ASP A 276 14.09 -3.39 -7.73
CA ASP A 276 15.21 -3.35 -8.65
C ASP A 276 16.57 -3.16 -7.95
N SER A 277 17.63 -3.52 -8.68
CA SER A 277 19.01 -3.46 -8.20
C SER A 277 19.36 -2.06 -7.69
N SER A 278 19.36 -1.87 -6.38
CA SER A 278 19.72 -0.61 -5.74
C SER A 278 21.05 -0.74 -4.98
N PRO A 279 21.81 0.37 -4.84
CA PRO A 279 22.98 0.39 -3.96
C PRO A 279 22.63 0.02 -2.51
N MET A 280 21.43 0.41 -2.05
CA MET A 280 20.94 0.11 -0.70
C MET A 280 20.73 -1.40 -0.47
N SER A 281 20.13 -2.11 -1.43
CA SER A 281 19.96 -3.57 -1.31
C SER A 281 21.30 -4.31 -1.34
N THR A 282 22.27 -3.81 -2.11
CA THR A 282 23.63 -4.35 -2.15
C THR A 282 24.34 -4.18 -0.80
N ILE A 283 24.23 -3.02 -0.16
CA ILE A 283 24.83 -2.75 1.16
C ILE A 283 24.20 -3.65 2.23
N LEU A 284 22.88 -3.71 2.29
CA LEU A 284 22.14 -4.54 3.26
C LEU A 284 22.47 -6.04 3.09
N ALA A 285 22.45 -6.55 1.85
CA ALA A 285 22.81 -7.92 1.55
C ALA A 285 24.26 -8.23 1.94
N THR A 286 25.19 -7.32 1.67
CA THR A 286 26.61 -7.52 2.00
C THR A 286 26.82 -7.58 3.51
N ILE A 287 26.20 -6.68 4.29
CA ILE A 287 26.31 -6.66 5.76
C ILE A 287 25.71 -7.94 6.36
N ALA A 288 24.54 -8.38 5.86
CA ALA A 288 23.93 -9.63 6.29
C ALA A 288 24.87 -10.82 6.01
N LEU A 289 25.43 -10.92 4.80
CA LEU A 289 26.35 -12.00 4.44
C LEU A 289 27.66 -11.97 5.26
N ILE A 290 28.21 -10.80 5.58
CA ILE A 290 29.37 -10.69 6.48
C ILE A 290 29.02 -11.27 7.85
N ASN A 291 27.89 -10.90 8.44
CA ASN A 291 27.47 -11.43 9.74
C ASN A 291 27.27 -12.96 9.71
N LEU A 292 26.66 -13.48 8.63
CA LEU A 292 26.48 -14.92 8.43
C LEU A 292 27.82 -15.65 8.30
N PHE A 293 28.75 -15.15 7.48
CA PHE A 293 30.06 -15.76 7.30
C PHE A 293 30.93 -15.67 8.55
N CYS A 294 30.86 -14.57 9.31
CA CYS A 294 31.53 -14.46 10.60
C CYS A 294 30.99 -15.48 11.61
N LEU A 295 29.67 -15.70 11.65
CA LEU A 295 29.06 -16.69 12.54
C LEU A 295 29.49 -18.13 12.17
N VAL A 296 29.45 -18.47 10.88
CA VAL A 296 29.89 -19.79 10.38
C VAL A 296 31.39 -19.99 10.62
N GLY A 297 32.22 -18.96 10.38
CA GLY A 297 33.65 -19.00 10.63
C GLY A 297 33.99 -19.20 12.11
N ALA A 298 33.27 -18.53 13.01
CA ALA A 298 33.42 -18.73 14.46
C ALA A 298 33.04 -20.15 14.90
N ALA A 299 31.96 -20.70 14.35
CA ALA A 299 31.53 -22.07 14.62
C ALA A 299 32.54 -23.12 14.10
N MET A 300 33.06 -22.94 12.89
CA MET A 300 34.05 -23.87 12.30
C MET A 300 35.39 -23.86 13.06
N LYS A 301 35.83 -22.70 13.56
CA LYS A 301 37.07 -22.59 14.35
C LYS A 301 36.93 -23.12 15.79
N LYS A 302 35.76 -23.65 16.19
CA LYS A 302 35.46 -24.09 17.57
C LYS A 302 35.93 -23.07 18.62
N VAL A 303 35.75 -21.78 18.35
CA VAL A 303 36.11 -20.72 19.29
C VAL A 303 35.27 -20.94 20.55
N GLY A 304 35.93 -21.26 21.67
CA GLY A 304 35.24 -21.49 22.94
C GLY A 304 34.38 -20.28 23.31
N LEU A 305 33.18 -20.52 23.84
CA LEU A 305 32.32 -19.48 24.40
C LEU A 305 32.92 -18.98 25.72
N ASP A 306 34.00 -18.21 25.63
CA ASP A 306 34.47 -17.39 26.75
C ASP A 306 33.37 -16.37 27.11
N GLU A 307 33.20 -16.03 28.38
CA GLU A 307 32.15 -15.11 28.85
C GLU A 307 32.21 -13.75 28.11
N LYS A 308 33.42 -13.35 27.67
CA LYS A 308 33.67 -12.13 26.89
C LYS A 308 33.11 -12.20 25.45
N MET A 309 33.07 -13.39 24.85
CA MET A 309 32.61 -13.61 23.47
C MET A 309 31.16 -14.13 23.40
N PHE A 310 30.57 -14.55 24.52
CA PHE A 310 29.19 -15.05 24.60
C PHE A 310 28.16 -14.03 24.12
N VAL A 311 28.22 -12.80 24.63
CA VAL A 311 27.28 -11.72 24.26
C VAL A 311 27.43 -11.36 22.78
N GLN A 312 28.64 -11.45 22.24
CA GLN A 312 28.95 -11.14 20.85
C GLN A 312 28.45 -12.23 19.89
N SER A 313 28.61 -13.49 20.28
CA SER A 313 28.03 -14.63 19.56
C SER A 313 26.50 -14.54 19.57
N LEU A 314 25.89 -14.25 20.73
CA LEU A 314 24.45 -14.08 20.85
C LEU A 314 23.92 -12.92 19.98
N LEU A 315 24.62 -11.77 19.97
CA LEU A 315 24.25 -10.63 19.12
C LEU A 315 24.37 -10.98 17.63
N CYS A 316 25.43 -11.68 17.23
CA CYS A 316 25.62 -12.12 15.85
C CYS A 316 24.52 -13.10 15.42
N VAL A 317 24.14 -14.05 16.28
CA VAL A 317 23.01 -14.97 16.07
C VAL A 317 21.71 -14.18 15.91
N VAL A 318 21.40 -13.23 16.80
CA VAL A 318 20.19 -12.40 16.71
C VAL A 318 20.17 -11.59 15.41
N LEU A 319 21.31 -11.02 14.99
CA LEU A 319 21.41 -10.29 13.72
C LEU A 319 21.21 -11.19 12.50
N VAL A 320 21.70 -12.43 12.53
CA VAL A 320 21.42 -13.42 11.48
C VAL A 320 19.93 -13.78 11.47
N LEU A 321 19.31 -13.99 12.64
CA LEU A 321 17.87 -14.30 12.72
C LEU A 321 16.98 -13.15 12.19
N ILE A 322 17.29 -11.90 12.53
CA ILE A 322 16.54 -10.73 12.03
C ILE A 322 16.64 -10.61 10.49
N ASN A 323 17.77 -11.01 9.91
CA ASN A 323 18.01 -10.96 8.47
C ASN A 323 17.57 -12.23 7.70
N ILE A 324 16.83 -13.16 8.32
CA ILE A 324 16.26 -14.34 7.64
C ILE A 324 15.51 -13.98 6.34
N PRO A 325 14.63 -12.96 6.30
CA PRO A 325 13.92 -12.60 5.08
C PRO A 325 14.87 -12.17 3.94
N LEU A 326 16.00 -11.55 4.26
CA LEU A 326 17.04 -11.19 3.29
C LEU A 326 17.75 -12.43 2.73
N TYR A 327 18.11 -13.42 3.57
CA TYR A 327 18.73 -14.66 3.08
C TYR A 327 17.76 -15.48 2.23
N GLN A 328 16.48 -15.53 2.62
CA GLN A 328 15.43 -16.13 1.80
C GLN A 328 15.37 -15.45 0.42
N GLY A 329 15.36 -14.11 0.38
CA GLY A 329 15.40 -13.34 -0.86
C GLY A 329 16.68 -13.47 -1.69
N LEU A 330 17.83 -13.75 -1.08
CA LEU A 330 19.14 -13.89 -1.74
C LEU A 330 19.34 -15.27 -2.39
N PHE A 331 18.98 -16.35 -1.69
CA PHE A 331 19.39 -17.72 -2.08
C PHE A 331 18.23 -18.68 -2.36
N PHE A 332 17.09 -18.53 -1.69
CA PHE A 332 16.05 -19.57 -1.69
C PHE A 332 14.81 -19.21 -2.52
N ARG A 333 14.65 -17.94 -2.90
CA ARG A 333 13.44 -17.45 -3.57
C ARG A 333 13.59 -17.42 -5.09
N GLU A 334 12.63 -18.00 -5.79
CA GLU A 334 12.61 -18.01 -7.27
C GLU A 334 11.64 -17.00 -7.89
N ASP A 335 10.73 -16.43 -7.08
CA ASP A 335 9.70 -15.48 -7.50
C ASP A 335 10.25 -14.11 -7.98
N LYS A 336 9.34 -13.27 -8.52
CA LYS A 336 9.66 -11.94 -9.06
C LYS A 336 10.15 -10.91 -8.03
N GLY A 337 9.93 -11.12 -6.73
CA GLY A 337 10.39 -10.18 -5.70
C GLY A 337 11.71 -10.59 -5.03
N LYS A 338 12.40 -11.61 -5.55
CA LYS A 338 13.73 -12.02 -5.09
C LYS A 338 14.75 -10.91 -5.32
N ILE A 339 15.84 -10.94 -4.56
CA ILE A 339 16.95 -10.01 -4.80
C ILE A 339 17.56 -10.31 -6.17
N PRO A 340 17.79 -9.28 -7.02
CA PRO A 340 18.38 -9.49 -8.34
C PRO A 340 19.70 -10.25 -8.26
N LYS A 341 19.90 -11.25 -9.14
CA LYS A 341 21.10 -12.10 -9.14
C LYS A 341 22.40 -11.31 -9.18
N ASN A 342 22.42 -10.17 -9.87
CA ASN A 342 23.56 -9.25 -9.91
C ASN A 342 23.92 -8.72 -8.50
N VAL A 343 22.92 -8.35 -7.71
CA VAL A 343 23.10 -7.90 -6.32
C VAL A 343 23.60 -9.05 -5.45
N THR A 344 23.03 -10.25 -5.61
CA THR A 344 23.49 -11.45 -4.89
C THR A 344 24.97 -11.74 -5.18
N ILE A 345 25.38 -11.76 -6.45
CA ILE A 345 26.77 -12.02 -6.84
C ILE A 345 27.69 -10.92 -6.27
N LYS A 346 27.34 -9.64 -6.45
CA LYS A 346 28.13 -8.51 -5.94
C LYS A 346 28.30 -8.58 -4.43
N SER A 347 27.22 -8.83 -3.69
CA SER A 347 27.23 -8.88 -2.22
C SER A 347 27.99 -10.10 -1.69
N VAL A 348 27.90 -11.26 -2.34
CA VAL A 348 28.71 -12.44 -2.01
C VAL A 348 30.20 -12.18 -2.27
N VAL A 349 30.55 -11.62 -3.43
CA VAL A 349 31.96 -11.29 -3.73
C VAL A 349 32.51 -10.25 -2.76
N LEU A 350 31.75 -9.19 -2.46
CA LEU A 350 32.19 -8.15 -1.53
C LEU A 350 32.34 -8.70 -0.10
N SER A 351 31.37 -9.50 0.38
CA SER A 351 31.42 -10.09 1.71
C SER A 351 32.54 -11.13 1.85
N LEU A 352 32.76 -11.98 0.85
CA LEU A 352 33.90 -12.91 0.82
C LEU A 352 35.23 -12.18 0.73
N SER A 353 35.33 -11.10 -0.06
CA SER A 353 36.54 -10.27 -0.13
C SER A 353 36.84 -9.61 1.21
N VAL A 354 35.82 -9.10 1.91
CA VAL A 354 36.00 -8.53 3.24
C VAL A 354 36.45 -9.62 4.22
N CYS A 355 35.80 -10.78 4.23
CA CYS A 355 36.17 -11.92 5.09
C CYS A 355 37.56 -12.48 4.77
N SER A 356 37.96 -12.53 3.48
CA SER A 356 39.26 -13.02 3.05
C SER A 356 40.37 -12.01 3.33
N CYS A 357 40.16 -10.71 3.14
CA CYS A 357 41.09 -9.67 3.60
C CYS A 357 41.32 -9.78 5.12
N PHE A 358 40.26 -10.04 5.90
CA PHE A 358 40.40 -10.31 7.34
C PHE A 358 41.18 -11.60 7.66
N THR A 359 41.19 -12.57 6.74
CA THR A 359 41.90 -13.86 6.89
C THR A 359 43.34 -13.81 6.36
N PHE A 360 43.62 -13.04 5.30
CA PHE A 360 44.93 -12.88 4.64
C PHE A 360 45.79 -11.74 5.21
N MET A 361 45.20 -10.80 5.95
CA MET A 361 45.96 -9.87 6.80
C MET A 361 46.51 -10.54 8.08
N TYR A 362 46.54 -11.88 8.09
CA TYR A 362 47.16 -12.77 9.06
C TYR A 362 48.17 -13.67 8.36
#